data_AF-A0A842KNG3-F1
#
_entry.id   AF-A0A842KNG3-F1
#
_cell.length_a   1.000
_cell.length_b   1.000
_cell.length_c   1.000
_cell.angle_alpha   90.00
_cell.angle_beta   90.00
_cell.angle_gamma   90.00
#
_symmetry.space_group_name_H-M   'P 1'
#
loop_
_entity.id
_entity.type
_entity.pdbx_description
1 polymer ?
#
loop_
_entity_poly.entity_id
_entity_poly.type
_entity_poly.pdbx_seq_one_letter_code
_entity_poly.pdbx_strand_id
1 'polypeptide(L)'
;MPKAATHTKIHDIFRKALEYIQDIIIIFICLLLFILMINVLFGLFDIMLKPVDFKIVASEIIFLLVLIEVYRLLVIYLREHRIAIDIMVEVGIVSTLREIILVGVLEVQPLLLVSVSIFLISMLSLLRYGSIRIQEKEDE
;
A
#
# COMPACT_ATOMS: atom_id res chain seq x y z
N MET A 1 -6.50 29.13 40.15
CA MET A 1 -6.52 29.22 38.67
C MET A 1 -6.41 27.82 38.07
N PRO A 2 -7.49 27.21 37.52
CA PRO A 2 -7.36 26.00 36.69
C PRO A 2 -8.14 26.14 35.37
N LYS A 3 -7.44 26.26 34.22
CA LYS A 3 -8.07 26.25 32.89
C LYS A 3 -7.28 25.49 31.81
N ALA A 4 -6.39 24.57 32.21
CA ALA A 4 -5.52 23.85 31.26
C ALA A 4 -5.84 22.34 31.12
N ALA A 5 -6.65 21.74 31.99
CA ALA A 5 -6.81 20.27 32.04
C ALA A 5 -7.92 19.68 31.13
N THR A 6 -8.75 20.52 30.49
CA THR A 6 -9.95 20.05 29.76
C THR A 6 -9.70 19.86 28.26
N HIS A 7 -8.75 20.56 27.65
CA HIS A 7 -8.53 20.51 26.18
C HIS A 7 -7.89 19.20 25.69
N THR A 8 -7.04 18.54 26.48
CA THR A 8 -6.34 17.31 26.07
C THR A 8 -7.28 16.11 25.93
N LYS A 9 -8.28 16.00 26.81
CA LYS A 9 -9.20 14.84 26.83
C LYS A 9 -10.08 14.75 25.58
N ILE A 10 -10.50 15.89 25.03
CA ILE A 10 -11.36 15.94 23.84
C ILE A 10 -10.58 15.46 22.61
N HIS A 11 -9.30 15.85 22.50
CA HIS A 11 -8.42 15.38 21.41
C HIS A 11 -8.18 13.88 21.46
N ASP A 12 -7.97 13.30 22.65
CA ASP A 12 -7.73 11.86 22.80
C ASP A 12 -8.98 11.03 22.48
N ILE A 13 -10.16 11.50 22.90
CA ILE A 13 -11.44 10.85 22.59
C ILE A 13 -11.71 10.91 21.09
N PHE A 14 -11.50 12.07 20.46
CA PHE A 14 -11.68 12.24 19.02
C PHE A 14 -10.71 11.37 18.22
N ARG A 15 -9.43 11.30 18.62
CA ARG A 15 -8.45 10.40 18.00
C ARG A 15 -8.89 8.94 18.06
N LYS A 16 -9.30 8.45 19.25
CA LYS A 16 -9.75 7.06 19.41
C LYS A 16 -11.00 6.74 18.59
N ALA A 17 -11.93 7.69 18.48
CA ALA A 17 -13.12 7.52 17.64
C ALA A 17 -12.75 7.40 16.15
N LEU A 18 -11.80 8.22 15.67
CA LEU A 18 -11.30 8.13 14.30
C LEU A 18 -10.54 6.82 14.03
N GLU A 19 -9.68 6.37 14.96
CA GLU A 19 -8.99 5.09 14.87
C GLU A 19 -10.01 3.93 14.73
N TYR A 20 -11.05 3.91 15.56
CA TYR A 20 -12.09 2.88 15.51
C TYR A 20 -12.88 2.85 14.19
N ILE A 21 -13.25 4.03 13.67
CA ILE A 21 -13.94 4.14 12.38
C ILE A 21 -13.04 3.65 11.25
N GLN A 22 -11.76 4.01 11.28
CA GLN A 22 -10.78 3.59 10.28
C GLN A 22 -10.59 2.07 10.27
N ASP A 23 -10.54 1.42 11.44
CA ASP A 23 -10.44 -0.04 11.53
C ASP A 23 -11.65 -0.73 10.90
N ILE A 24 -12.87 -0.22 11.17
CA ILE A 24 -14.10 -0.76 10.58
C ILE A 24 -14.06 -0.65 9.05
N ILE A 25 -13.62 0.50 8.52
CA ILE A 25 -13.48 0.71 7.08
C ILE A 25 -12.51 -0.31 6.48
N ILE A 26 -11.36 -0.52 7.14
CA ILE A 26 -10.32 -1.43 6.64
C ILE A 26 -10.79 -2.89 6.66
N ILE A 27 -11.50 -3.32 7.71
CA ILE A 27 -12.11 -4.65 7.76
C ILE A 27 -13.07 -4.84 6.58
N PHE A 28 -13.90 -3.84 6.29
CA PHE A 28 -14.84 -3.90 5.17
C PHE A 28 -14.13 -3.97 3.81
N ILE A 29 -13.08 -3.16 3.63
CA ILE A 29 -12.26 -3.17 2.41
C ILE A 29 -11.55 -4.52 2.25
N CYS A 30 -10.97 -5.09 3.32
CA CYS A 30 -10.34 -6.40 3.28
C CYS A 30 -11.31 -7.48 2.79
N LEU A 31 -12.56 -7.46 3.28
CA LEU A 31 -13.58 -8.41 2.87
C LEU A 31 -13.96 -8.24 1.39
N LEU A 32 -14.15 -7.00 0.93
CA LEU A 32 -14.44 -6.71 -0.47
C LEU A 32 -13.29 -7.14 -1.41
N LEU A 33 -12.04 -6.83 -1.04
CA LEU A 33 -10.87 -7.24 -1.80
C LEU A 33 -10.72 -8.75 -1.86
N PHE A 34 -10.99 -9.45 -0.76
CA PHE A 34 -10.96 -10.91 -0.73
C PHE A 34 -11.98 -11.52 -1.70
N ILE A 35 -13.21 -11.00 -1.72
CA ILE A 35 -14.25 -11.43 -2.68
C ILE A 35 -13.79 -11.12 -4.12
N LEU A 36 -13.24 -9.94 -4.37
CA LEU A 36 -12.76 -9.54 -5.68
C LEU A 36 -11.62 -10.45 -6.16
N MET A 37 -10.66 -10.78 -5.29
CA MET A 37 -9.57 -11.71 -5.59
C MET A 37 -10.08 -13.09 -5.99
N ILE A 38 -11.08 -13.60 -5.27
CA ILE A 38 -11.73 -14.88 -5.60
C ILE A 38 -12.37 -14.81 -6.99
N ASN A 39 -13.09 -13.73 -7.30
CA ASN A 39 -13.73 -13.55 -8.62
C ASN A 39 -12.70 -13.53 -9.76
N VAL A 40 -11.59 -12.79 -9.59
CA VAL A 40 -10.50 -12.74 -10.57
C VAL A 40 -9.85 -14.11 -10.73
N LEU A 41 -9.64 -14.84 -9.63
CA LEU A 41 -9.05 -16.17 -9.67
C LEU A 41 -9.92 -17.16 -10.47
N PHE A 42 -11.23 -17.13 -10.28
CA PHE A 42 -12.16 -17.93 -11.08
C PHE A 42 -12.17 -17.51 -12.55
N GLY A 43 -12.18 -16.20 -12.82
CA GLY A 43 -12.07 -15.68 -14.20
C GLY A 43 -10.79 -16.15 -14.90
N LEU A 44 -9.66 -16.13 -14.20
CA LEU A 44 -8.39 -16.61 -14.73
C LEU A 44 -8.43 -18.12 -15.04
N PHE A 45 -9.10 -18.91 -14.20
CA PHE A 45 -9.30 -20.33 -14.43
C PHE A 45 -10.11 -20.59 -15.72
N ASP A 46 -11.18 -19.83 -15.95
CA ASP A 46 -12.00 -19.94 -17.16
C ASP A 46 -11.25 -19.53 -18.43
N ILE A 47 -10.40 -18.50 -18.34
CA ILE A 47 -9.55 -18.02 -19.44
C ILE A 47 -8.53 -19.10 -19.83
N MET A 48 -7.88 -19.74 -18.85
CA MET A 48 -6.86 -20.79 -19.10
C MET A 48 -7.39 -22.01 -19.87
N LEU A 49 -8.69 -22.30 -19.77
CA LEU A 49 -9.33 -23.41 -20.48
C LEU A 49 -9.62 -23.09 -21.96
N LYS A 50 -9.46 -21.84 -22.39
CA LYS A 50 -9.69 -21.41 -23.78
C LYS A 50 -8.34 -21.15 -24.48
N PRO A 51 -8.27 -21.29 -25.82
CA PRO A 51 -7.12 -20.82 -26.60
C PRO A 51 -7.20 -19.28 -26.69
N VAL A 52 -6.64 -18.61 -25.69
CA VAL A 52 -6.64 -17.14 -25.55
C VAL A 52 -5.22 -16.59 -25.68
N ASP A 53 -5.14 -15.33 -26.12
CA ASP A 53 -3.88 -14.61 -26.27
C ASP A 53 -3.18 -14.45 -24.91
N PHE A 54 -1.87 -14.71 -24.90
CA PHE A 54 -1.02 -14.65 -23.71
C PHE A 54 -1.09 -13.27 -23.03
N LYS A 55 -1.33 -12.21 -23.81
CA LYS A 55 -1.45 -10.84 -23.29
C LYS A 55 -2.61 -10.68 -22.29
N ILE A 56 -3.74 -11.34 -22.53
CA ILE A 56 -4.93 -11.25 -21.67
C ILE A 56 -4.65 -11.96 -20.34
N VAL A 57 -4.08 -13.16 -20.41
CA VAL A 57 -3.65 -13.94 -19.25
C VAL A 57 -2.66 -13.16 -18.39
N ALA A 58 -1.65 -12.57 -19.00
CA ALA A 58 -0.64 -11.79 -18.28
C ALA A 58 -1.25 -10.58 -17.55
N SER A 59 -2.20 -9.89 -18.18
CA SER A 59 -2.88 -8.74 -17.58
C SER A 59 -3.71 -9.13 -16.35
N GLU A 60 -4.46 -10.24 -16.41
CA GLU A 60 -5.25 -10.74 -15.27
C GLU A 60 -4.34 -11.20 -14.11
N ILE A 61 -3.20 -11.83 -14.41
CA ILE A 61 -2.21 -12.21 -13.39
C ILE A 61 -1.64 -10.96 -12.72
N ILE A 62 -1.26 -9.94 -13.48
CA ILE A 62 -0.74 -8.68 -12.92
C ILE A 62 -1.80 -8.01 -12.04
N PHE A 63 -3.06 -7.99 -12.50
CA PHE A 63 -4.17 -7.44 -11.72
C PHE A 63 -4.37 -8.20 -10.39
N LEU A 64 -4.35 -9.54 -10.43
CA LEU A 64 -4.44 -10.36 -9.23
C LEU A 64 -3.26 -10.10 -8.28
N LEU A 65 -2.04 -9.93 -8.80
CA LEU A 65 -0.90 -9.54 -7.97
C LEU A 65 -1.12 -8.19 -7.30
N VAL A 66 -1.61 -7.16 -8.02
CA VAL A 66 -1.98 -5.85 -7.43
C VAL A 66 -2.96 -6.02 -6.28
N LEU A 67 -4.03 -6.79 -6.46
CA LEU A 67 -5.01 -7.04 -5.41
C LEU A 67 -4.38 -7.70 -4.17
N ILE A 68 -3.49 -8.68 -4.36
CA ILE A 68 -2.76 -9.32 -3.26
C ILE A 68 -1.91 -8.32 -2.47
N GLU A 69 -1.26 -7.38 -3.16
CA GLU A 69 -0.41 -6.38 -2.51
C GLU A 69 -1.22 -5.40 -1.68
N VAL A 70 -2.33 -4.90 -2.23
CA VAL A 70 -3.23 -4.01 -1.52
C VAL A 70 -3.83 -4.73 -0.30
N TYR A 71 -4.20 -6.00 -0.44
CA TYR A 71 -4.67 -6.80 0.68
C TYR A 71 -3.59 -6.95 1.76
N ARG A 72 -2.34 -7.24 1.38
CA ARG A 72 -1.20 -7.33 2.31
C ARG A 72 -1.00 -6.04 3.10
N LEU A 73 -1.06 -4.90 2.42
CA LEU A 73 -0.97 -3.58 3.05
C LEU A 73 -2.02 -3.36 4.14
N LEU A 74 -3.26 -3.74 3.86
CA LEU A 74 -4.36 -3.60 4.82
C LEU A 74 -4.19 -4.55 6.02
N VAL A 75 -3.69 -5.77 5.79
CA VAL A 75 -3.40 -6.72 6.87
C VAL A 75 -2.28 -6.21 7.77
N ILE A 76 -1.21 -5.63 7.21
CA ILE A 76 -0.13 -5.01 7.97
C ILE A 76 -0.69 -3.87 8.83
N TYR A 77 -1.53 -3.00 8.25
CA TYR A 77 -2.21 -1.95 8.99
C TYR A 77 -2.98 -2.49 10.20
N LEU A 78 -3.81 -3.52 9.99
CA LEU A 78 -4.62 -4.13 11.06
C LEU A 78 -3.76 -4.74 12.17
N ARG A 79 -2.57 -5.26 11.83
CA ARG A 79 -1.67 -5.87 12.81
C ARG A 79 -0.94 -4.83 13.66
N GLU A 80 -0.43 -3.77 13.04
CA GLU A 80 0.50 -2.87 13.71
C GLU A 80 -0.20 -1.64 14.31
N HIS A 81 -1.42 -1.29 13.87
CA HIS A 81 -2.20 -0.13 14.33
C HIS A 81 -1.43 1.23 14.27
N ARG A 82 -0.27 1.19 13.64
CA ARG A 82 0.77 2.18 13.43
C ARG A 82 1.49 1.69 12.19
N ILE A 83 1.43 2.45 11.10
CA ILE A 83 2.19 2.05 9.93
C ILE A 83 3.61 2.55 10.14
N ALA A 84 4.56 1.63 10.31
CA ALA A 84 5.96 1.97 10.42
C ALA A 84 6.39 2.68 9.11
N ILE A 85 7.04 3.84 9.23
CA ILE A 85 7.32 4.73 8.09
C ILE A 85 8.23 4.03 7.07
N ASP A 86 9.16 3.21 7.54
CA ASP A 86 10.00 2.32 6.76
C ASP A 86 9.19 1.34 5.92
N ILE A 87 8.21 0.65 6.51
CA ILE A 87 7.32 -0.27 5.79
C ILE A 87 6.47 0.49 4.75
N MET A 88 5.97 1.69 5.09
CA MET A 88 5.23 2.52 4.15
C MET A 88 6.05 2.90 2.92
N VAL A 89 7.32 3.27 3.12
CA VAL A 89 8.21 3.69 2.04
C VAL A 89 8.54 2.51 1.13
N GLU A 90 8.84 1.34 1.70
CA GLU A 90 9.10 0.12 0.93
C GLU A 90 7.90 -0.24 0.04
N VAL A 91 6.70 -0.28 0.62
CA VAL A 91 5.52 -0.65 -0.17
C VAL A 91 5.11 0.45 -1.14
N GLY A 92 5.33 1.72 -0.81
CA GLY A 92 5.13 2.84 -1.75
C GLY A 92 6.01 2.72 -3.00
N ILE A 93 7.26 2.30 -2.84
CA ILE A 93 8.17 2.02 -3.96
C ILE A 93 7.65 0.84 -4.79
N VAL A 94 7.32 -0.28 -4.15
CA VAL A 94 6.81 -1.50 -4.83
C VAL A 94 5.52 -1.21 -5.60
N SER A 95 4.60 -0.45 -5.01
CA SER A 95 3.34 -0.06 -5.64
C SER A 95 3.54 0.87 -6.84
N THR A 96 4.43 1.87 -6.71
CA THR A 96 4.70 2.83 -7.79
C THR A 96 5.34 2.14 -9.00
N LEU A 97 6.30 1.24 -8.76
CA LEU A 97 6.91 0.45 -9.83
C LEU A 97 5.88 -0.46 -10.51
N ARG A 98 4.97 -1.05 -9.74
CA ARG A 98 3.93 -1.92 -10.27
C ARG A 98 2.96 -1.19 -11.19
N GLU A 99 2.55 0.03 -10.82
CA GLU A 99 1.68 0.85 -11.67
C GLU A 99 2.33 1.13 -13.04
N ILE A 100 3.62 1.45 -13.06
CA ILE A 100 4.37 1.64 -14.32
C ILE A 100 4.45 0.35 -15.14
N ILE A 101 4.63 -0.80 -14.49
CA ILE A 101 4.64 -2.10 -15.18
C ILE A 101 3.26 -2.41 -15.77
N LEU A 102 2.18 -2.12 -15.03
CA LEU A 102 0.81 -2.40 -15.44
C LEU A 102 0.37 -1.54 -16.63
N VAL A 103 0.68 -0.24 -16.60
CA VAL A 103 0.39 0.68 -17.72
C VAL A 103 1.33 0.43 -18.91
N GLY A 104 2.51 -0.14 -18.65
CA GLY A 104 3.52 -0.39 -19.66
C GLY A 104 4.40 0.84 -19.89
N VAL A 105 5.72 0.65 -19.81
CA VAL A 105 6.70 1.75 -19.84
C VAL A 105 6.66 2.58 -21.12
N LEU A 106 6.22 2.01 -22.24
CA LEU A 106 6.12 2.72 -23.53
C LEU A 106 4.86 3.58 -23.67
N GLU A 107 3.81 3.32 -22.88
CA GLU A 107 2.55 4.07 -22.93
C GLU A 107 2.57 5.30 -22.00
N VAL A 108 3.53 5.34 -21.08
CA VAL A 108 3.71 6.41 -20.11
C VAL A 108 4.41 7.62 -20.73
N GLN A 109 3.90 8.82 -20.44
CA GLN A 109 4.53 10.07 -20.89
C GLN A 109 5.97 10.18 -20.37
N PRO A 110 6.96 10.55 -21.20
CA PRO A 110 8.36 10.62 -20.79
C PRO A 110 8.61 11.54 -19.59
N LEU A 111 7.86 12.64 -19.49
CA LEU A 111 7.95 13.56 -18.36
C LEU A 111 7.52 12.90 -17.04
N LEU A 112 6.45 12.11 -17.07
CA LEU A 112 5.97 11.35 -15.90
C LEU A 112 7.02 10.34 -15.46
N LEU A 113 7.68 9.66 -16.40
CA LEU A 113 8.73 8.69 -16.11
C LEU A 113 9.91 9.35 -15.36
N VAL A 114 10.31 10.55 -15.76
CA VAL A 114 11.34 11.33 -15.07
C VAL A 114 10.86 11.75 -13.67
N SER A 115 9.63 12.23 -13.53
CA SER A 115 9.05 12.60 -12.24
C SER A 115 9.00 11.41 -11.28
N VAL A 116 8.54 10.25 -11.74
CA VAL A 116 8.50 9.04 -10.93
C VAL A 116 9.91 8.57 -10.57
N SER A 117 10.88 8.65 -11.48
CA SER A 117 12.27 8.30 -11.17
C SER A 117 12.84 9.17 -10.05
N ILE A 118 12.61 10.49 -10.11
CA ILE A 118 13.03 11.43 -9.04
C ILE A 118 12.33 11.10 -7.72
N PHE A 119 11.02 10.83 -7.77
CA PHE A 119 10.24 10.43 -6.60
C PHE A 119 10.77 9.14 -5.96
N LEU A 120 11.06 8.11 -6.76
CA LEU A 120 11.62 6.84 -6.28
C LEU A 120 13.01 7.02 -5.64
N ILE A 121 13.86 7.86 -6.23
CA ILE A 121 15.16 8.20 -5.65
C ILE A 121 14.98 8.92 -4.31
N SER A 122 14.00 9.82 -4.20
CA SER A 122 13.68 10.52 -2.95
C SER A 122 13.21 9.53 -1.87
N MET A 123 12.30 8.63 -2.21
CA MET A 123 11.83 7.57 -1.30
C MET A 123 12.97 6.65 -0.85
N LEU A 124 13.83 6.21 -1.78
CA LEU A 124 15.00 5.38 -1.45
C LEU A 124 15.99 6.12 -0.54
N SER A 125 16.16 7.43 -0.76
CA SER A 125 17.00 8.27 0.11
C SER A 125 16.42 8.35 1.52
N LEU A 126 15.11 8.55 1.65
CA LEU A 126 14.43 8.56 2.95
C LEU A 126 14.59 7.22 3.68
N LEU A 127 14.45 6.10 2.97
CA LEU A 127 14.66 4.76 3.53
C LEU A 127 16.11 4.60 4.06
N ARG A 128 17.09 5.01 3.26
CA ARG A 128 18.52 4.93 3.63
C ARG A 128 18.88 5.82 4.82
N TYR A 129 18.34 7.03 4.90
CA TYR A 129 18.61 7.91 6.04
C TYR A 129 17.83 7.52 7.30
N GLY A 130 16.64 6.94 7.14
CA GLY A 130 15.84 6.40 8.24
C GLY A 130 16.50 5.20 8.92
N SER A 131 17.06 4.27 8.15
CA SER A 131 17.75 3.09 8.69
C SER A 131 19.05 3.45 9.44
N ILE A 132 19.81 4.44 8.97
CA ILE A 132 21.05 4.88 9.62
C ILE A 132 20.80 5.41 11.04
N ARG A 133 19.69 6.12 11.28
CA ARG A 133 19.38 6.66 12.62
C ARG A 133 18.92 5.62 13.63
N ILE A 134 18.42 4.47 13.18
CA ILE A 134 18.02 3.37 14.08
C ILE A 134 19.26 2.63 14.58
N GLN A 135 20.26 2.42 13.72
CA GLN A 135 21.53 1.77 14.06
C GLN A 135 22.31 2.56 15.14
N GLU A 136 22.38 3.89 15.01
CA GLU A 136 23.11 4.77 15.94
C GLU A 136 22.53 4.74 17.38
N LYS A 137 21.28 4.28 17.55
CA LYS A 137 20.60 4.18 18.84
C LYS A 137 20.71 2.79 19.49
N GLU A 138 21.14 1.76 18.75
CA GLU A 138 21.41 0.42 19.30
C GLU A 138 22.86 0.25 19.76
N ASP A 139 23.76 1.12 19.31
CA ASP A 139 25.19 1.11 19.65
C ASP A 139 25.58 2.03 20.85
N GLU A 140 24.60 2.70 21.50
CA GLU A 140 24.74 3.43 22.78
C GLU A 140 24.12 2.66 23.96
#